data_AF-A0A2N2HGL8-F1
#
_entry.id   AF-A0A2N2HGL8-F1
#
_cell.length_a   1.000
_cell.length_b   1.000
_cell.length_c   1.000
_cell.angle_alpha   90.00
_cell.angle_beta   90.00
_cell.angle_gamma   90.00
#
_symmetry.space_group_name_H-M   'P 1'
#
loop_
_entity.id
_entity.type
_entity.pdbx_description
1 polymer ?
#
loop_
_entity_poly.entity_id
_entity_poly.type
_entity_poly.pdbx_seq_one_letter_code
_entity_poly.pdbx_strand_id
1 'polypeptide(L)'
;MKFLPLLMLFLCLSCSSRPDLAGRYEASHTGPSGSVNAVMILAGDGSGKWEIEGEVLPFSWAVREGALNVHTRDGAVIEGVIDGGNVRLDVPGVGKLDFVRGK
;
A
#
# COMPACT_ATOMS: atom_id res chain seq x y z
N MET A 1 34.80 -29.73 -0.07
CA MET A 1 33.34 -29.88 -0.27
C MET A 1 32.72 -28.49 -0.04
N LYS A 2 32.62 -27.64 -1.06
CA LYS A 2 31.37 -27.39 -1.82
C LYS A 2 30.15 -27.00 -0.92
N PHE A 3 30.34 -26.24 0.15
CA PHE A 3 29.22 -25.68 0.95
C PHE A 3 28.87 -24.22 0.59
N LEU A 4 29.47 -23.67 -0.47
CA LEU A 4 29.17 -22.30 -0.92
C LEU A 4 27.83 -22.08 -1.65
N PRO A 5 27.13 -23.07 -2.25
CA PRO A 5 25.88 -22.78 -2.97
C PRO A 5 24.64 -22.70 -2.06
N LEU A 6 24.74 -23.10 -0.79
CA LEU A 6 23.56 -23.15 0.10
C LEU A 6 23.21 -21.77 0.70
N LEU A 7 24.18 -20.87 0.82
CA LEU A 7 23.96 -19.53 1.40
C LEU A 7 23.24 -18.58 0.42
N MET A 8 23.35 -18.82 -0.89
CA MET A 8 22.72 -17.97 -1.91
C MET A 8 21.23 -18.27 -2.09
N LEU A 9 20.76 -19.45 -1.68
CA LEU A 9 19.35 -19.86 -1.81
C LEU A 9 18.44 -19.26 -0.72
N PHE A 10 19.01 -18.77 0.38
CA PHE A 10 18.23 -18.19 1.49
C PHE A 10 17.86 -16.70 1.28
N LEU A 11 18.55 -16.00 0.37
CA LEU A 11 18.32 -14.58 0.09
C LEU A 11 17.02 -14.30 -0.71
N CYS A 12 16.40 -15.32 -1.30
CA CYS A 12 15.14 -15.17 -2.05
C CYS A 12 13.88 -15.31 -1.18
N LEU A 13 14.00 -15.71 0.09
CA LEU A 13 12.84 -15.93 0.99
C LEU A 13 12.45 -14.71 1.82
N SER A 14 13.21 -13.60 1.74
CA SER A 14 12.89 -12.37 2.48
C SER A 14 11.99 -11.40 1.70
N CYS A 15 11.40 -11.84 0.59
CA CYS A 15 10.29 -11.13 -0.02
C CYS A 15 9.08 -11.36 0.89
N SER A 16 8.88 -10.47 1.85
CA SER A 16 7.74 -10.49 2.78
C SER A 16 6.45 -10.17 2.02
N SER A 17 6.04 -11.05 1.13
CA SER A 17 4.76 -10.93 0.44
C SER A 17 3.67 -11.03 1.49
N ARG A 18 2.82 -10.00 1.57
CA ARG A 18 1.63 -9.95 2.44
C ARG A 18 0.39 -10.15 1.56
N PRO A 19 0.11 -11.38 1.10
CA PRO A 19 -1.03 -11.65 0.21
C PRO A 19 -2.37 -11.34 0.88
N ASP A 20 -2.41 -11.28 2.22
CA ASP A 20 -3.59 -10.97 3.02
C ASP A 20 -4.09 -9.53 2.82
N LEU A 21 -3.19 -8.56 2.61
CA LEU A 21 -3.51 -7.16 2.30
C LEU A 21 -3.49 -6.83 0.82
N ALA A 22 -2.95 -7.71 -0.02
CA ALA A 22 -2.94 -7.49 -1.46
C ALA A 22 -4.38 -7.43 -2.00
N GLY A 23 -4.70 -6.40 -2.78
CA GLY A 23 -6.05 -6.21 -3.28
C GLY A 23 -6.32 -4.80 -3.76
N ARG A 24 -7.55 -4.62 -4.25
CA ARG A 24 -8.10 -3.33 -4.65
C ARG A 24 -8.95 -2.78 -3.52
N TYR A 25 -8.80 -1.49 -3.28
CA TYR A 25 -9.52 -0.74 -2.27
C TYR A 25 -10.09 0.52 -2.90
N GLU A 26 -11.24 0.94 -2.39
CA GLU A 26 -11.96 2.11 -2.90
C GLU A 26 -12.32 3.03 -1.72
N ALA A 27 -12.18 4.32 -1.94
CA ALA A 27 -12.58 5.37 -1.01
C ALA A 27 -13.28 6.49 -1.78
N SER A 28 -14.30 7.06 -1.15
CA SER A 28 -14.95 8.29 -1.60
C SER A 28 -14.85 9.31 -0.48
N HIS A 29 -14.35 10.50 -0.80
CA HIS A 29 -14.22 11.60 0.16
C HIS A 29 -14.84 12.86 -0.43
N THR A 30 -15.69 13.53 0.34
CA THR A 30 -16.26 14.82 -0.05
C THR A 30 -15.58 15.91 0.77
N GLY A 31 -14.64 16.61 0.13
CA GLY A 31 -13.94 17.75 0.70
C GLY A 31 -14.53 19.09 0.24
N PRO A 32 -13.95 20.22 0.66
CA PRO A 32 -14.37 21.56 0.24
C PRO A 32 -14.31 21.81 -1.27
N SER A 33 -13.44 21.08 -1.97
CA SER A 33 -13.23 21.13 -3.42
C SER A 33 -14.14 20.18 -4.20
N GLY A 34 -14.95 19.34 -3.53
CA GLY A 34 -15.85 18.37 -4.16
C GLY A 34 -15.61 16.93 -3.73
N SER A 35 -16.27 16.00 -4.43
CA SER A 35 -16.13 14.56 -4.19
C SER A 35 -14.96 13.98 -4.98
N VAL A 36 -14.02 13.38 -4.26
CA VAL A 36 -12.89 12.63 -4.78
C VAL A 36 -13.17 11.14 -4.63
N ASN A 37 -13.04 10.40 -5.73
CA ASN A 37 -12.98 8.94 -5.71
C ASN A 37 -11.53 8.52 -5.86
N ALA A 38 -11.06 7.70 -4.93
CA ALA A 38 -9.71 7.18 -4.91
C ALA A 38 -9.76 5.66 -4.92
N VAL A 39 -8.92 5.07 -5.77
CA VAL A 39 -8.66 3.64 -5.77
C VAL A 39 -7.25 3.43 -5.25
N MET A 40 -7.06 2.49 -4.34
CA MET A 40 -5.73 2.02 -3.94
C MET A 40 -5.58 0.55 -4.31
N ILE A 41 -4.49 0.21 -4.99
CA ILE A 41 -4.14 -1.17 -5.32
C ILE A 41 -2.84 -1.50 -4.59
N LEU A 42 -2.89 -2.54 -3.77
CA LEU A 42 -1.74 -3.13 -3.08
C LEU A 42 -1.40 -4.45 -3.77
N ALA A 43 -0.24 -4.54 -4.42
CA ALA A 43 0.25 -5.78 -5.00
C ALA A 43 1.05 -6.58 -3.97
N GLY A 44 0.98 -7.92 -4.05
CA GLY A 44 1.61 -8.82 -3.09
C GLY A 44 3.13 -8.77 -3.04
N ASP A 45 3.78 -8.06 -3.96
CA ASP A 45 5.22 -7.83 -4.00
C ASP A 45 5.67 -6.56 -3.24
N GLY A 46 4.73 -5.83 -2.62
CA GLY A 46 5.02 -4.58 -1.91
C GLY A 46 5.00 -3.35 -2.81
N SER A 47 4.65 -3.48 -4.09
CA SER A 47 4.30 -2.34 -4.94
C SER A 47 2.84 -1.95 -4.77
N GLY A 48 2.52 -0.68 -4.99
CA GLY A 48 1.15 -0.22 -4.98
C GLY A 48 0.95 1.03 -5.82
N LYS A 49 -0.31 1.39 -6.02
CA LYS A 49 -0.69 2.61 -6.75
C LYS A 49 -2.01 3.18 -6.27
N TRP A 50 -2.11 4.50 -6.35
CA TRP A 50 -3.38 5.21 -6.28
C TRP A 50 -3.86 5.54 -7.68
N GLU A 51 -5.17 5.48 -7.88
CA GLU A 51 -5.85 6.04 -9.04
C GLU A 51 -6.82 7.11 -8.51
N ILE A 52 -6.50 8.39 -8.76
CA ILE A 52 -7.21 9.55 -8.20
C ILE A 52 -7.39 10.54 -9.33
N GLU A 53 -8.65 10.93 -9.60
CA GLU A 53 -8.98 11.92 -10.65
C GLU A 53 -8.38 11.64 -12.04
N GLY A 54 -8.12 10.37 -12.36
CA GLY A 54 -7.51 9.96 -13.63
C GLY A 54 -5.98 9.91 -13.64
N GLU A 55 -5.33 10.32 -12.55
CA GLU A 55 -3.90 10.15 -12.35
C GLU A 55 -3.57 8.81 -11.68
N VAL A 56 -2.44 8.22 -12.08
CA VAL A 56 -1.90 7.01 -11.45
C VAL A 56 -0.62 7.35 -10.71
N LEU A 57 -0.67 7.28 -9.39
CA LEU A 57 0.43 7.64 -8.49
C LEU A 57 0.97 6.36 -7.82
N PRO A 58 2.12 5.83 -8.27
CA PRO A 58 2.67 4.61 -7.69
C PRO A 58 3.48 4.89 -6.42
N PHE A 59 3.52 3.89 -5.56
CA PHE A 59 4.23 3.88 -4.29
C PHE A 59 4.74 2.47 -3.98
N SER A 60 5.53 2.34 -2.92
CA SER A 60 5.82 1.03 -2.32
C SER A 60 5.23 0.96 -0.92
N TRP A 61 4.96 -0.23 -0.41
CA TRP A 61 4.34 -0.41 0.89
C TRP A 61 4.90 -1.61 1.65
N ALA A 62 4.80 -1.53 2.97
CA ALA A 62 5.13 -2.61 3.88
C ALA A 62 4.24 -2.55 5.12
N VAL A 63 4.10 -3.66 5.84
CA VAL A 63 3.48 -3.66 7.16
C VAL A 63 4.58 -3.65 8.21
N ARG A 64 4.58 -2.65 9.09
CA ARG A 64 5.50 -2.55 10.23
C ARG A 64 4.67 -2.28 11.47
N GLU A 65 4.91 -3.07 12.52
CA GLU A 65 4.22 -2.93 13.81
C GLU A 65 2.68 -2.96 13.73
N GLY A 66 2.14 -3.63 12.71
CA GLY A 66 0.68 -3.72 12.48
C GLY A 66 0.08 -2.55 11.69
N ALA A 67 0.89 -1.56 11.30
CA ALA A 67 0.49 -0.43 10.48
C ALA A 67 0.94 -0.60 9.02
N LEU A 68 0.13 -0.09 8.08
CA LEU A 68 0.52 0.02 6.67
C LEU A 68 1.43 1.22 6.50
N ASN A 69 2.67 1.02 6.07
CA ASN A 69 3.60 2.07 5.75
C ASN A 69 3.65 2.22 4.22
N VAL A 70 3.23 3.38 3.71
CA VAL A 70 3.29 3.72 2.28
C VAL A 70 4.44 4.69 2.04
N HIS A 71 5.38 4.29 1.20
CA HIS A 71 6.51 5.11 0.76
C HIS A 71 6.20 5.71 -0.62
N THR A 72 6.00 7.01 -0.65
CA THR A 72 5.71 7.77 -1.87
C THR A 72 6.99 8.04 -2.67
N ARG A 73 6.83 8.39 -3.95
CA ARG A 73 7.95 8.72 -4.84
C ARG A 73 8.75 9.95 -4.41
N ASP A 74 8.11 10.90 -3.73
CA ASP A 74 8.76 12.09 -3.17
C ASP A 74 9.53 11.82 -1.86
N GLY A 75 9.52 10.56 -1.38
CA GLY A 75 10.26 10.12 -0.20
C GLY A 75 9.51 10.24 1.12
N ALA A 76 8.25 10.70 1.10
CA ALA A 76 7.43 10.69 2.29
C ALA A 76 7.03 9.25 2.71
N VAL A 77 6.77 9.09 4.00
CA VAL A 77 6.22 7.86 4.56
C VAL A 77 4.88 8.20 5.21
N ILE A 78 3.82 7.53 4.74
CA ILE A 78 2.47 7.67 5.25
C ILE A 78 2.17 6.41 6.05
N GLU A 79 1.86 6.59 7.33
CA GLU A 79 1.42 5.50 8.18
C GLU A 79 -0.11 5.40 8.15
N GLY A 80 -0.61 4.20 7.88
CA GLY A 80 -2.02 3.87 7.78
C GLY A 80 -2.44 2.83 8.81
N VAL A 81 -3.68 2.96 9.28
CA VAL A 81 -4.28 2.02 10.23
C VAL A 81 -5.00 0.93 9.45
N ILE A 82 -4.76 -0.33 9.83
CA ILE A 82 -5.45 -1.49 9.28
C ILE A 82 -6.56 -1.90 10.26
N ASP A 83 -7.80 -1.95 9.80
CA ASP A 83 -8.96 -2.32 10.62
C ASP A 83 -9.91 -3.23 9.85
N GLY A 84 -10.06 -4.50 10.30
CA GLY A 84 -10.98 -5.45 9.69
C GLY A 84 -10.73 -5.72 8.20
N GLY A 85 -9.51 -5.48 7.69
CA GLY A 85 -9.17 -5.59 6.27
C GLY A 85 -9.41 -4.32 5.45
N ASN A 86 -9.92 -3.25 6.07
CA ASN A 86 -9.92 -1.88 5.52
C ASN A 86 -8.66 -1.15 5.93
N VAL A 87 -8.38 -0.03 5.25
CA VAL A 87 -7.19 0.78 5.49
C VAL A 87 -7.58 2.25 5.62
N ARG A 88 -7.10 2.93 6.66
CA ARG A 88 -7.24 4.38 6.81
C ARG A 88 -5.90 5.06 6.61
N LEU A 89 -5.84 6.06 5.73
CA LEU A 89 -4.61 6.79 5.37
C LEU A 89 -4.90 8.29 5.25
N ASP A 90 -3.89 9.12 5.51
CA ASP A 90 -3.90 10.53 5.11
C ASP A 90 -3.09 10.67 3.81
N VAL A 91 -3.80 10.79 2.68
CA VAL A 91 -3.18 10.80 1.35
C VAL A 91 -2.76 12.24 1.00
N PRO A 92 -1.47 12.48 0.68
CA PRO A 92 -0.98 13.80 0.31
C PRO A 92 -1.80 14.41 -0.84
N GLY A 93 -2.21 15.67 -0.67
CA GLY A 93 -3.01 16.39 -1.65
C GLY A 93 -4.51 16.05 -1.66
N VAL A 94 -4.94 15.02 -0.93
CA VAL A 94 -6.36 14.59 -0.87
C VAL A 94 -6.94 14.68 0.54
N GLY A 95 -6.21 14.18 1.53
CA GLY A 95 -6.61 14.14 2.93
C GLY A 95 -6.93 12.73 3.44
N LYS A 96 -7.68 12.65 4.54
CA LYS A 96 -7.99 11.39 5.22
C LYS A 96 -9.03 10.57 4.46
N LEU A 97 -8.63 9.35 4.07
CA LEU A 97 -9.44 8.41 3.33
C LEU A 97 -9.60 7.10 4.10
N ASP A 98 -10.84 6.60 4.12
CA ASP A 98 -11.19 5.26 4.56
C ASP A 98 -11.32 4.35 3.32
N PHE A 99 -10.26 3.60 3.03
CA PHE A 99 -10.20 2.64 1.94
C PHE A 99 -10.87 1.33 2.36
N VAL A 100 -12.00 1.03 1.71
CA VAL A 100 -12.74 -0.22 1.89
C VAL A 100 -12.27 -1.22 0.85
N ARG A 101 -12.03 -2.46 1.25
CA ARG A 101 -11.63 -3.50 0.30
C ARG A 101 -12.75 -3.74 -0.71
N GLY A 102 -12.44 -3.60 -1.99
CA GLY A 102 -13.35 -3.97 -3.08
C GLY A 102 -13.61 -5.48 -3.04
N LYS A 103 -14.85 -5.89 -3.33
CA LYS A 103 -15.22 -7.30 -3.48
C LYS A 103 -14.53 -7.96 -4.66
#